data_AF-A0A414DGR3-F1
#
_entry.id   AF-A0A414DGR3-F1
#
_cell.length_a   1.000
_cell.length_b   1.000
_cell.length_c   1.000
_cell.angle_alpha   90.00
_cell.angle_beta   90.00
_cell.angle_gamma   90.00
#
_symmetry.space_group_name_H-M   'P 1'
#
loop_
_entity.id
_entity.type
_entity.pdbx_description
1 polymer ?
#
loop_
_entity_poly.entity_id
_entity_poly.type
_entity_poly.pdbx_seq_one_letter_code
_entity_poly.pdbx_strand_id
1 'polypeptide(L)' 'MKNINGKVLWYSDRLGYGVICGTNGETYFIHHEDIVSSSIDEGRHRNHLSKDEKVSFDWCWKLNTGNKKRQAINLRVMEE' A
#
# COMPACT_ATOMS: atom_id res chain seq x y z
N MET A 1 15.40 -4.18 -6.71
CA MET A 1 14.12 -3.55 -6.34
C MET A 1 14.26 -2.98 -4.94
N LYS A 2 13.66 -1.82 -4.65
CA LYS A 2 13.79 -1.16 -3.34
C LYS A 2 12.60 -1.57 -2.46
N ASN A 3 12.82 -2.59 -1.64
CA ASN A 3 11.88 -3.01 -0.60
C ASN A 3 11.91 -1.98 0.56
N ILE A 4 10.75 -1.46 0.93
CA ILE A 4 10.57 -0.49 2.00
C ILE A 4 9.50 -1.02 2.95
N ASN A 5 9.79 -0.93 4.26
CA ASN A 5 8.79 -1.13 5.30
C ASN A 5 8.14 0.21 5.65
N GLY A 6 6.88 0.17 6.08
CA GLY A 6 6.16 1.37 6.47
C GLY A 6 4.91 1.07 7.28
N LYS A 7 4.18 2.15 7.55
CA LYS A 7 2.92 2.13 8.29
C LYS A 7 1.83 2.83 7.49
N VAL A 8 0.65 2.22 7.41
CA VAL A 8 -0.51 2.83 6.74
C VAL A 8 -0.95 4.07 7.54
N LEU A 9 -0.87 5.25 6.92
CA LEU A 9 -1.36 6.50 7.54
C LEU A 9 -2.88 6.57 7.50
N TRP A 10 -3.45 6.21 6.35
CA TRP A 10 -4.88 6.08 6.14
C TRP A 10 -5.13 5.28 4.85
N TYR A 11 -6.28 4.63 4.81
CA TYR A 11 -6.79 3.94 3.63
C TYR A 11 -8.31 4.06 3.62
N SER A 12 -8.89 4.16 2.42
CA SER A 12 -10.33 4.20 2.23
C SER A 12 -10.78 3.04 1.37
N ASP A 13 -11.42 2.03 1.98
CA ASP A 13 -11.93 0.86 1.27
C ASP A 13 -12.94 1.24 0.20
N ARG A 14 -13.76 2.27 0.48
CA ARG A 14 -14.75 2.80 -0.47
C ARG A 14 -14.09 3.38 -1.72
N LEU A 15 -12.92 4.00 -1.58
CA LEU A 15 -12.23 4.66 -2.69
C LEU A 15 -11.12 3.78 -3.31
N GLY A 16 -10.67 2.75 -2.61
CA GLY A 16 -9.61 1.83 -3.05
C GLY A 16 -8.20 2.42 -3.01
N TYR A 17 -7.95 3.51 -2.26
CA TYR A 17 -6.63 4.12 -2.17
C TYR A 17 -6.34 4.73 -0.80
N GLY A 18 -5.06 5.05 -0.58
CA GLY A 18 -4.54 5.55 0.69
C GLY A 18 -3.10 6.06 0.61
N VAL A 19 -2.47 6.19 1.78
CA VAL A 19 -1.08 6.62 1.92
C VAL A 19 -0.36 5.80 2.99
N ILE A 20 0.90 5.46 2.73
CA ILE A 20 1.85 4.87 3.68
C ILE A 20 2.92 5.90 4.05
N CYS A 21 3.31 5.90 5.32
CA CYS A 21 4.56 6.50 5.78
C CYS A 21 5.64 5.42 5.76
N GLY A 22 6.63 5.56 4.87
CA GLY A 22 7.78 4.68 4.83
C GLY A 22 8.70 4.91 6.02
N THR A 23 9.43 3.88 6.42
CA THR A 23 10.47 3.94 7.46
C THR A 23 11.62 4.90 7.12
N ASN A 24 11.74 5.28 5.84
CA ASN A 24 12.66 6.31 5.36
C ASN A 24 12.11 7.75 5.49
N GLY A 25 10.93 7.94 6.09
CA GLY A 25 10.29 9.24 6.28
C GLY A 25 9.52 9.76 5.07
N GLU A 26 9.48 9.03 3.96
CA GLU A 26 8.79 9.43 2.73
C GLU A 26 7.38 8.85 2.66
N THR A 27 6.47 9.55 1.97
CA THR A 27 5.11 9.07 1.76
C THR A 27 4.94 8.37 0.41
N TYR A 28 4.14 7.31 0.42
CA TYR A 28 3.83 6.48 -0.75
C TYR A 28 2.33 6.37 -0.95
N PHE A 29 1.88 6.60 -2.18
CA PHE A 29 0.50 6.40 -2.59
C PHE A 29 0.23 4.90 -2.79
N ILE A 30 -0.93 4.43 -2.36
CA ILE A 30 -1.33 3.03 -2.52
C ILE A 30 -2.66 2.93 -3.26
N HIS A 31 -2.79 1.91 -4.10
CA HIS A 31 -4.03 1.54 -4.78
C HIS A 31 -4.36 0.08 -4.44
N HIS A 32 -5.65 -0.26 -4.38
CA HIS A 32 -6.10 -1.60 -3.99
C HIS A 32 -5.54 -2.72 -4.87
N GLU A 33 -5.30 -2.45 -6.16
CA GLU A 33 -4.72 -3.41 -7.11
C GLU A 33 -3.26 -3.76 -6.81
N ASP A 34 -2.56 -2.90 -6.08
CA ASP A 34 -1.15 -3.10 -5.72
C ASP A 34 -0.98 -3.89 -4.42
N ILE A 35 -2.08 -4.20 -3.72
CA ILE A 35 -2.12 -5.00 -2.51
C ILE A 35 -2.02 -6.48 -2.92
N VAL A 36 -0.87 -7.07 -2.64
CA VAL A 36 -0.62 -8.50 -2.85
C VAL A 36 -1.00 -9.25 -1.60
N SER A 37 -2.15 -9.90 -1.65
CA SER A 37 -2.57 -10.78 -0.59
C SER A 37 -2.29 -12.25 -0.91
N SER A 38 -1.55 -12.91 -0.03
CA SER A 38 -1.55 -14.39 0.08
C SER A 38 -2.77 -14.90 0.86
N SER A 39 -3.43 -14.03 1.61
CA SER A 39 -4.58 -14.33 2.45
C SER A 39 -5.89 -13.95 1.74
N ILE A 40 -6.83 -14.89 1.78
CA ILE A 40 -8.19 -14.67 1.32
C ILE A 40 -8.96 -14.11 2.51
N ASP A 41 -9.52 -12.90 2.38
CA ASP A 41 -10.47 -12.38 3.36
C ASP A 41 -11.89 -12.63 2.83
N GLU A 42 -12.71 -13.32 3.62
CA GLU A 42 -14.10 -13.69 3.26
C GLU A 42 -14.26 -14.32 1.85
N GLY A 43 -13.32 -15.15 1.40
CA GLY A 43 -13.37 -15.74 0.06
C GLY A 43 -12.91 -14.83 -1.08
N ARG A 44 -12.39 -13.62 -0.80
CA ARG A 44 -11.90 -12.66 -1.79
C ARG A 44 -10.44 -12.26 -1.54
N HIS A 45 -9.79 -11.74 -2.58
CA HIS A 45 -8.48 -11.10 -2.41
C HIS A 45 -8.61 -9.96 -1.42
N ARG A 46 -7.80 -9.98 -0.36
CA ARG A 46 -7.70 -8.84 0.55
C ARG A 46 -7.26 -7.62 -0.23
N ASN A 47 -8.15 -6.66 -0.33
CA ASN A 47 -7.95 -5.39 -1.01
C ASN A 47 -8.15 -4.20 -0.07
N HIS A 48 -8.14 -4.43 1.24
CA HIS A 48 -8.35 -3.43 2.29
C HIS A 48 -7.15 -3.36 3.24
N LEU A 49 -6.94 -2.18 3.84
CA LEU A 49 -5.88 -1.91 4.82
C LEU A 49 -6.44 -1.09 5.98
N SER A 50 -5.95 -1.38 7.18
CA SER A 50 -6.28 -0.61 8.38
C SER A 50 -5.24 0.48 8.62
N LYS A 51 -5.67 1.57 9.27
CA LYS A 51 -4.74 2.56 9.82
C LYS A 51 -3.75 1.86 10.75
N ASP A 52 -2.52 2.32 10.74
CA ASP A 52 -1.44 1.87 11.60
C ASP A 52 -0.90 0.45 11.31
N GLU A 53 -1.43 -0.21 10.29
CA GLU A 53 -0.99 -1.54 9.86
C GLU A 53 0.43 -1.48 9.28
N LYS A 54 1.27 -2.46 9.65
CA LYS A 54 2.65 -2.57 9.20
C LYS A 54 2.68 -3.27 7.84
N VAL A 55 3.42 -2.69 6.90
CA VAL A 55 3.46 -3.16 5.51
C VAL A 55 4.88 -3.16 4.96
N SER A 56 5.15 -4.09 4.04
CA SER A 56 6.36 -4.14 3.21
C SER A 56 5.95 -4.01 1.75
N PHE A 57 6.66 -3.18 0.99
CA PHE A 57 6.31 -2.90 -0.41
C PHE A 57 7.55 -2.57 -1.24
N ASP A 58 7.46 -2.79 -2.55
CA ASP A 58 8.31 -2.13 -3.52
C ASP A 58 7.68 -0.79 -3.93
N TRP A 59 8.39 0.07 -4.64
CA TRP A 59 7.79 1.29 -5.16
C TRP A 59 8.33 1.70 -6.53
N CYS A 60 7.50 2.44 -7.26
CA CYS A 60 7.86 3.06 -8.53
C CYS A 60 7.26 4.47 -8.66
N TRP A 61 7.74 5.24 -9.63
CA TRP A 61 7.05 6.47 -10.04
C TRP A 61 5.92 6.11 -10.99
N LYS A 62 4.67 6.44 -10.62
CA LYS A 62 3.49 6.23 -11.47
C LYS A 62 2.83 7.57 -11.78
N LEU A 63 2.43 7.77 -13.02
CA LEU A 63 1.58 8.90 -13.39
C LEU A 63 0.17 8.63 -12.86
N ASN A 64 -0.39 9.57 -12.11
CA ASN A 64 -1.72 9.48 -11.55
C ASN A 64 -2.39 10.85 -11.73
N THR A 65 -3.43 10.89 -12.57
CA THR A 65 -4.21 12.06 -13.01
C THR A 65 -3.43 13.38 -12.95
N GLY A 66 -2.56 13.59 -13.94
CA GLY A 66 -1.83 14.85 -14.14
C GLY A 66 -0.56 15.03 -13.31
N ASN A 67 -0.23 14.15 -12.36
CA ASN A 67 0.99 14.25 -11.56
C ASN A 67 1.70 12.89 -11.39
N LYS A 68 3.03 12.90 -11.21
CA LYS A 68 3.79 11.69 -10.81
C LYS A 68 3.73 11.53 -9.30
N LYS A 69 3.39 10.34 -8.83
CA LYS A 69 3.39 9.96 -7.41
C LYS A 69 4.33 8.77 -7.18
N ARG A 70 4.89 8.65 -5.98
CA ARG A 70 5.56 7.42 -5.54
C ARG A 70 4.48 6.40 -5.21
N GLN A 71 4.29 5.40 -6.07
CA GLN A 71 3.30 4.36 -5.88
C GLN A 71 3.95 3.16 -5.19
N ALA A 72 3.38 2.72 -4.08
CA ALA A 72 3.68 1.41 -3.53
C ALA A 72 3.13 0.33 -4.47
N ILE A 73 3.94 -0.68 -4.74
CA ILE A 73 3.60 -1.85 -5.56
C ILE A 73 4.06 -3.11 -4.83
N ASN A 74 3.48 -4.27 -5.19
CA ASN A 74 3.77 -5.53 -4.50
C ASN A 74 3.57 -5.44 -2.97
N LEU A 75 2.58 -4.66 -2.52
CA LEU A 75 2.38 -4.35 -1.11
C LEU A 75 1.88 -5.57 -0.36
N ARG A 76 2.48 -5.84 0.80
CA ARG A 76 2.08 -6.94 1.68
C ARG A 76 1.93 -6.41 3.10
N VAL A 77 0.90 -6.90 3.79
CA VAL A 77 0.79 -6.73 5.24
C VAL A 77 1.79 -7.65 5.91
N MET A 78 2.48 -7.13 6.92
CA MET A 78 3.40 -7.89 7.74
C MET A 78 2.60 -8.51 8.89
N GLU A 79 2.55 -9.84 8.96
CA GLU A 79 2.07 -10.54 10.16
C GLU A 79 3.01 -10.21 11.32
N GLU A 80 2.45 -9.99 12.52
CA GLU A 80 3.24 -9.69 13.73
C GLU A 80 3.99 -10.91 14.27
#